data_AF-A0A4V6T5B9-F1
#
_entry.id   AF-A0A4V6T5B9-F1
#
_cell.length_a   1.000
_cell.length_b   1.000
_cell.length_c   1.000
_cell.angle_alpha   90.00
_cell.angle_beta   90.00
_cell.angle_gamma   90.00
#
_symmetry.space_group_name_H-M   'P 1'
#
loop_
_entity.id
_entity.type
_entity.pdbx_description
1 polymer ?
#
loop_
_entity_poly.entity_id
_entity_poly.type
_entity_poly.pdbx_seq_one_letter_code
_entity_poly.pdbx_strand_id
1 'polypeptide(L)'
;MPSFPPPDVAGADTASLRVADRWWNSDSLACHVLVARLTQDILPFLPPHHDPSTGLPRTAQSVYHALRRFCNVGSIAQATELKTKLWSRSCPVSGVAEYCTAWRSGIGSLMQMQYVFMWSEAVIAFISHLPSSSTFESVRTVGLSMVNSGQLLDHRAFTHVVDLTLNALSN
;
A
#
# COMPACT_ATOMS: atom_id res chain seq x y z
N MET A 1 -25.82 16.42 -6.98
CA MET A 1 -25.48 14.98 -7.03
C MET A 1 -26.05 14.34 -5.77
N PRO A 2 -26.73 13.18 -5.84
CA PRO A 2 -27.11 12.48 -4.62
C PRO A 2 -25.84 12.06 -3.89
N SER A 3 -25.81 12.22 -2.57
CA SER A 3 -24.74 11.70 -1.69
C SER A 3 -24.86 10.18 -1.60
N PHE A 4 -23.78 9.46 -1.88
CA PHE A 4 -23.71 7.99 -1.86
C PHE A 4 -22.66 7.53 -0.85
N PRO A 5 -22.91 6.45 -0.08
CA PRO A 5 -24.12 5.62 -0.08
C PRO A 5 -25.36 6.36 0.47
N PRO A 6 -26.59 5.84 0.24
CA PRO A 6 -27.81 6.42 0.80
C PRO A 6 -27.66 6.56 2.33
N PRO A 7 -28.06 7.70 2.93
CA PRO A 7 -27.95 7.88 4.37
C PRO A 7 -28.73 6.81 5.13
N ASP A 8 -28.28 6.55 6.35
CA ASP A 8 -28.86 5.56 7.26
C ASP A 8 -30.38 5.81 7.39
N VAL A 9 -31.18 4.84 6.96
CA VAL A 9 -32.63 5.00 6.73
C VAL A 9 -33.43 4.87 8.03
N ALA A 10 -32.84 5.28 9.15
CA ALA A 10 -33.48 5.27 10.46
C ALA A 10 -34.73 6.17 10.44
N GLY A 11 -35.91 5.56 10.37
CA GLY A 11 -37.20 6.26 10.27
C GLY A 11 -37.73 6.48 8.85
N ALA A 12 -37.16 5.83 7.83
CA ALA A 12 -37.65 5.94 6.46
C ALA A 12 -38.95 5.19 6.19
N ASP A 13 -39.70 5.72 5.21
CA ASP A 13 -40.87 5.06 4.68
C ASP A 13 -40.52 3.78 3.90
N THR A 14 -41.52 2.91 3.73
CA THR A 14 -41.35 1.62 3.04
C THR A 14 -40.89 1.78 1.59
N ALA A 15 -41.19 2.91 0.95
CA ALA A 15 -40.73 3.22 -0.41
C ALA A 15 -39.23 3.49 -0.45
N SER A 16 -38.69 4.30 0.48
CA SER A 16 -37.25 4.61 0.54
C SER A 16 -36.42 3.37 0.91
N LEU A 17 -36.94 2.49 1.78
CA LEU A 17 -36.29 1.21 2.08
C LEU A 17 -36.13 0.34 0.82
N ARG A 18 -37.18 0.23 -0.01
CA ARG A 18 -37.13 -0.53 -1.28
C ARG A 18 -36.12 0.05 -2.27
N VAL A 19 -35.97 1.38 -2.29
CA VAL A 19 -34.98 2.05 -3.15
C VAL A 19 -33.57 1.75 -2.66
N ALA A 20 -33.34 1.81 -1.35
CA ALA A 20 -32.05 1.47 -0.73
C ALA A 20 -31.67 0.01 -0.99
N ASP A 21 -32.61 -0.94 -0.82
CA ASP A 21 -32.38 -2.36 -1.08
C ASP A 21 -31.99 -2.63 -2.54
N ARG A 22 -32.69 -2.01 -3.49
CA ARG A 22 -32.38 -2.15 -4.93
C ARG A 22 -31.00 -1.59 -5.25
N TRP A 23 -30.65 -0.47 -4.63
CA TRP A 23 -29.34 0.14 -4.80
C TRP A 23 -28.24 -0.78 -4.25
N TRP A 24 -28.35 -1.25 -3.01
CA TRP A 24 -27.38 -2.15 -2.40
C TRP A 24 -27.21 -3.46 -3.17
N ASN A 25 -28.30 -4.03 -3.68
CA ASN A 25 -28.22 -5.22 -4.53
C ASN A 25 -27.46 -4.95 -5.84
N SER A 26 -27.75 -3.82 -6.48
CA SER A 26 -27.11 -3.43 -7.73
C SER A 26 -25.63 -3.11 -7.55
N ASP A 27 -25.28 -2.39 -6.47
CA ASP A 27 -23.90 -2.06 -6.12
C ASP A 27 -23.10 -3.32 -5.73
N SER A 28 -23.71 -4.26 -4.99
CA SER A 28 -23.09 -5.55 -4.64
C SER A 28 -22.76 -6.37 -5.89
N LEU A 29 -23.67 -6.42 -6.86
CA LEU A 29 -23.42 -7.09 -8.14
C LEU A 29 -22.28 -6.43 -8.92
N ALA A 30 -22.30 -5.10 -9.02
CA ALA A 30 -21.24 -4.35 -9.69
C ALA A 30 -19.88 -4.55 -9.01
N CYS A 31 -19.84 -4.51 -7.67
CA CYS A 31 -18.66 -4.76 -6.86
C CYS A 31 -18.11 -6.17 -7.12
N HIS A 32 -18.97 -7.19 -7.16
CA HIS A 32 -18.58 -8.55 -7.50
C HIS A 32 -17.98 -8.67 -8.91
N VAL A 33 -18.64 -8.09 -9.92
CA VAL A 33 -18.14 -8.10 -11.31
C VAL A 33 -16.77 -7.44 -11.43
N LEU A 34 -16.57 -6.29 -10.77
CA LEU A 34 -15.29 -5.59 -10.77
C LEU A 34 -14.20 -6.43 -10.13
N VAL A 35 -14.44 -7.00 -8.95
CA VAL A 35 -13.45 -7.75 -8.18
C VAL A 35 -13.11 -9.08 -8.83
N ALA A 36 -14.09 -9.79 -9.40
CA ALA A 36 -13.90 -11.09 -10.04
C ALA A 36 -12.99 -11.04 -11.29
N ARG A 37 -12.74 -9.85 -11.84
CA ARG A 37 -11.89 -9.64 -13.01
C ARG A 37 -10.47 -9.18 -12.68
N LEU A 38 -10.15 -9.00 -11.39
CA LEU A 38 -8.84 -8.53 -10.95
C LEU A 38 -7.85 -9.70 -10.83
N THR A 39 -6.59 -9.43 -11.14
CA THR A 39 -5.48 -10.32 -10.83
C THR A 39 -5.21 -10.32 -9.32
N GLN A 40 -4.59 -11.38 -8.81
CA GLN A 40 -4.30 -11.50 -7.38
C GLN A 40 -3.43 -10.36 -6.84
N ASP A 41 -2.56 -9.79 -7.69
CA ASP A 41 -1.69 -8.67 -7.32
C ASP A 41 -2.45 -7.39 -6.98
N ILE A 42 -3.68 -7.21 -7.50
CA ILE A 42 -4.46 -5.98 -7.30
C ILE A 42 -5.35 -6.08 -6.06
N LEU A 43 -5.71 -7.31 -5.63
CA LEU A 43 -6.65 -7.55 -4.53
C LEU A 43 -6.22 -6.90 -3.19
N PRO A 44 -4.92 -6.90 -2.78
CA PRO A 44 -4.48 -6.26 -1.55
C PRO A 44 -4.68 -4.74 -1.52
N PHE A 45 -4.82 -4.11 -2.69
CA PHE A 45 -4.99 -2.66 -2.83
C PHE A 45 -6.46 -2.21 -2.79
N LEU A 46 -7.39 -3.16 -2.74
CA LEU A 46 -8.79 -2.85 -2.60
C LEU A 46 -9.12 -2.40 -1.18
N PRO A 47 -10.16 -1.57 -0.99
CA PRO A 47 -10.66 -1.25 0.33
C PRO A 47 -11.06 -2.52 1.10
N PRO A 48 -11.02 -2.48 2.45
CA PRO A 48 -11.53 -3.55 3.30
C PRO A 48 -12.97 -3.92 2.92
N HIS A 49 -13.37 -5.17 3.16
CA HIS A 49 -14.73 -5.64 2.86
C HIS A 49 -15.82 -4.85 3.60
N HIS A 50 -15.52 -4.39 4.82
CA HIS A 50 -16.35 -3.47 5.57
C HIS A 50 -15.48 -2.29 6.02
N ASP A 51 -15.98 -1.07 5.83
CA ASP A 51 -15.31 0.14 6.25
C ASP A 51 -15.18 0.14 7.79
N PRO A 52 -13.98 0.25 8.36
CA PRO A 52 -13.79 0.21 9.82
C PRO A 52 -14.44 1.38 10.57
N SER A 53 -14.68 2.50 9.90
CA SER A 53 -15.22 3.72 10.50
C SER A 53 -16.75 3.79 10.45
N THR A 54 -17.36 3.24 9.41
CA THR A 54 -18.83 3.27 9.21
C THR A 54 -19.49 1.91 9.36
N GLY A 55 -18.72 0.81 9.34
CA GLY A 55 -19.24 -0.56 9.31
C GLY A 55 -19.88 -0.96 7.98
N LEU A 56 -19.99 -0.04 7.02
CA LEU A 56 -20.68 -0.27 5.76
C LEU A 56 -19.87 -1.19 4.84
N PRO A 57 -20.53 -2.02 4.03
CA PRO A 57 -19.85 -2.89 3.08
C PRO A 57 -19.17 -2.06 1.98
N ARG A 58 -18.08 -2.61 1.45
CA ARG A 58 -17.33 -2.05 0.33
C ARG A 58 -18.22 -1.86 -0.89
N THR A 59 -18.27 -0.64 -1.40
CA THR A 59 -19.08 -0.29 -2.57
C THR A 59 -18.34 -0.47 -3.89
N ALA A 60 -19.07 -0.65 -4.99
CA ALA A 60 -18.48 -0.66 -6.34
C ALA A 60 -17.75 0.65 -6.66
N GLN A 61 -18.27 1.78 -6.17
CA GLN A 61 -17.62 3.09 -6.29
C GLN A 61 -16.26 3.12 -5.57
N SER A 62 -16.18 2.58 -4.35
CA SER A 62 -14.92 2.53 -3.60
C SER A 62 -13.87 1.64 -4.30
N VAL A 63 -14.30 0.51 -4.86
CA VAL A 63 -13.46 -0.35 -5.70
C VAL A 63 -13.00 0.40 -6.95
N TYR A 64 -13.91 1.07 -7.66
CA TYR A 64 -13.56 1.87 -8.83
C TYR A 64 -12.57 2.99 -8.50
N HIS A 65 -12.71 3.68 -7.38
CA HIS A 65 -11.75 4.71 -6.97
C HIS A 65 -10.38 4.12 -6.59
N ALA A 66 -10.34 2.97 -5.92
CA ALA A 66 -9.10 2.27 -5.62
C ALA A 66 -8.40 1.81 -6.92
N LEU A 67 -9.16 1.21 -7.84
CA LEU A 67 -8.68 0.85 -9.16
C LEU A 67 -8.26 2.07 -9.96
N ARG A 68 -8.97 3.19 -9.87
CA ARG A 68 -8.58 4.43 -10.54
C ARG A 68 -7.32 5.00 -9.90
N ARG A 69 -7.12 4.93 -8.59
CA ARG A 69 -5.83 5.34 -7.98
C ARG A 69 -4.69 4.44 -8.46
N PHE A 70 -4.94 3.14 -8.55
CA PHE A 70 -3.98 2.16 -9.07
C PHE A 70 -3.70 2.35 -10.57
N CYS A 71 -4.74 2.60 -11.37
CA CYS A 71 -4.70 2.60 -12.84
C CYS A 71 -4.56 4.00 -13.47
N ASN A 72 -4.88 5.08 -12.75
CA ASN A 72 -4.82 6.47 -13.21
C ASN A 72 -3.58 7.19 -12.69
N VAL A 73 -2.56 6.44 -12.24
CA VAL A 73 -1.20 6.96 -12.24
C VAL A 73 -0.92 7.27 -13.70
N GLY A 74 -0.73 8.55 -14.06
CA GLY A 74 -0.24 8.96 -15.39
C GLY A 74 1.14 8.38 -15.75
N SER A 75 1.62 7.47 -14.90
CA SER A 75 2.91 6.87 -14.93
C SER A 75 2.93 5.51 -14.21
N ILE A 76 1.88 4.65 -14.25
CA ILE A 76 2.01 3.27 -13.68
C ILE A 76 3.28 2.63 -14.23
N ALA A 77 3.53 2.80 -15.52
CA ALA A 77 4.77 2.37 -16.15
C ALA A 77 6.01 2.97 -15.46
N GLN A 78 6.05 4.27 -15.18
CA GLN A 78 7.19 4.91 -14.50
C GLN A 78 7.29 4.55 -13.01
N ALA A 79 6.16 4.35 -12.31
CA ALA A 79 6.13 3.95 -10.91
C ALA A 79 6.58 2.49 -10.77
N THR A 80 6.12 1.62 -11.67
CA THR A 80 6.59 0.23 -11.78
C THR A 80 8.06 0.17 -12.18
N GLU A 81 8.50 0.99 -13.13
CA GLU A 81 9.91 1.10 -13.53
C GLU A 81 10.77 1.57 -12.35
N LEU A 82 10.35 2.62 -11.65
CA LEU A 82 11.03 3.14 -10.47
C LEU A 82 11.06 2.12 -9.34
N LYS A 83 9.94 1.44 -9.05
CA LYS A 83 9.88 0.34 -8.08
C LYS A 83 10.87 -0.75 -8.47
N THR A 84 10.82 -1.24 -9.71
CA THR A 84 11.70 -2.32 -10.19
C THR A 84 13.16 -1.94 -10.04
N LYS A 85 13.53 -0.72 -10.48
CA LYS A 85 14.88 -0.17 -10.35
C LYS A 85 15.33 -0.06 -8.89
N LEU A 86 14.42 0.28 -7.99
CA LEU A 86 14.74 0.45 -6.58
C LEU A 86 14.87 -0.90 -5.86
N TRP A 87 13.94 -1.83 -6.11
CA TRP A 87 13.94 -3.18 -5.55
C TRP A 87 15.09 -4.04 -6.06
N SER A 88 15.56 -3.82 -7.30
CA SER A 88 16.72 -4.51 -7.84
C SER A 88 18.05 -3.81 -7.52
N ARG A 89 18.03 -2.71 -6.75
CA ARG A 89 19.24 -1.96 -6.44
C ARG A 89 20.07 -2.75 -5.44
N SER A 90 21.30 -3.08 -5.82
CA SER A 90 22.31 -3.63 -4.91
C SER A 90 23.02 -2.54 -4.13
N CYS A 91 23.37 -2.80 -2.87
CA CYS A 91 24.15 -1.88 -2.05
C CYS A 91 25.64 -2.25 -2.11
N PRO A 92 26.50 -1.44 -2.75
CA PRO A 92 27.94 -1.67 -2.69
C PRO A 92 28.48 -1.32 -1.30
N VAL A 93 29.52 -2.04 -0.85
CA VAL A 93 30.13 -1.87 0.49
C VAL A 93 30.51 -0.41 0.78
N SER A 94 31.08 0.30 -0.20
CA SER A 94 31.51 1.70 -0.07
C SER A 94 30.39 2.73 -0.30
N GLY A 95 29.22 2.32 -0.78
CA GLY A 95 28.15 3.23 -1.24
C GLY A 95 26.86 3.13 -0.43
N VAL A 96 26.93 2.66 0.81
CA VAL A 96 25.74 2.47 1.67
C VAL A 96 24.99 3.78 1.91
N ALA A 97 25.68 4.91 2.09
CA ALA A 97 25.05 6.20 2.26
C ALA A 97 24.27 6.65 1.00
N GLU A 98 24.85 6.44 -0.18
CA GLU A 98 24.20 6.72 -1.46
C GLU A 98 23.01 5.77 -1.69
N TYR A 99 23.16 4.50 -1.33
CA TYR A 99 22.09 3.51 -1.36
C TYR A 99 20.88 3.95 -0.52
N CYS A 100 21.11 4.34 0.74
CA CYS A 100 20.07 4.85 1.63
C CYS A 100 19.40 6.11 1.07
N THR A 101 20.20 7.03 0.52
CA THR A 101 19.69 8.28 -0.08
C THR A 101 18.79 7.99 -1.28
N ALA A 102 19.19 7.07 -2.15
CA ALA A 102 18.40 6.67 -3.30
C ALA A 102 17.10 5.96 -2.91
N TRP A 103 17.12 5.15 -1.84
CA TRP A 103 15.90 4.57 -1.28
C TRP A 103 14.95 5.62 -0.72
N ARG A 104 15.43 6.56 0.11
CA ARG A 104 14.57 7.65 0.60
C ARG A 104 13.97 8.47 -0.54
N SER A 105 14.80 8.86 -1.51
CA SER A 105 14.33 9.63 -2.67
C SER A 105 13.35 8.84 -3.53
N GLY A 106 13.63 7.55 -3.81
CA GLY A 106 12.77 6.70 -4.63
C GLY A 106 11.41 6.45 -3.99
N ILE A 107 11.39 6.15 -2.69
CA ILE A 107 10.14 6.03 -1.91
C ILE A 107 9.38 7.35 -1.93
N GLY A 108 10.04 8.49 -1.73
CA GLY A 108 9.42 9.82 -1.80
C GLY A 108 8.75 10.09 -3.16
N SER A 109 9.44 9.80 -4.26
CA SER A 109 8.87 9.94 -5.61
C SER A 109 7.68 9.00 -5.85
N LEU A 110 7.77 7.74 -5.41
CA LEU A 110 6.66 6.79 -5.49
C LEU A 110 5.44 7.26 -4.66
N MET A 111 5.66 7.83 -3.46
CA MET A 111 4.58 8.43 -2.67
C MET A 111 3.93 9.62 -3.37
N GLN A 112 4.70 10.49 -4.03
CA GLN A 112 4.18 11.60 -4.83
C GLN A 112 3.33 11.10 -6.01
N MET A 113 3.72 9.96 -6.61
CA MET A 113 2.95 9.26 -7.64
C MET A 113 1.71 8.50 -7.08
N GLN A 114 1.45 8.60 -5.77
CA GLN A 114 0.39 7.87 -5.07
C GLN A 114 0.52 6.34 -5.19
N TYR A 115 1.76 5.85 -5.35
CA TYR A 115 2.04 4.42 -5.34
C TYR A 115 1.64 3.81 -3.99
N VAL A 116 0.95 2.68 -4.03
CA VAL A 116 0.50 1.99 -2.82
C VAL A 116 1.55 0.97 -2.39
N PHE A 117 2.06 1.13 -1.17
CA PHE A 117 3.15 0.31 -0.64
C PHE A 117 2.64 -0.86 0.18
N MET A 118 3.24 -2.02 -0.05
CA MET A 118 3.40 -3.03 1.00
C MET A 118 4.71 -2.76 1.73
N TRP A 119 4.65 -2.08 2.88
CA TRP A 119 5.85 -1.63 3.60
C TRP A 119 6.73 -2.78 4.08
N SER A 120 6.16 -3.96 4.36
CA SER A 120 6.92 -5.18 4.62
C SER A 120 7.80 -5.60 3.44
N GLU A 121 7.25 -5.55 2.22
CA GLU A 121 7.99 -5.83 0.98
C GLU A 121 9.13 -4.82 0.79
N ALA A 122 8.89 -3.54 1.06
CA ALA A 122 9.90 -2.49 0.95
C ALA A 122 11.05 -2.69 1.95
N VAL A 123 10.73 -3.03 3.20
CA VAL A 123 11.75 -3.33 4.23
C VAL A 123 12.56 -4.56 3.83
N ILE A 124 11.91 -5.66 3.43
CA ILE A 124 12.60 -6.88 2.99
C ILE A 124 13.53 -6.59 1.81
N ALA A 125 13.03 -5.90 0.78
CA ALA A 125 13.82 -5.59 -0.40
C ALA A 125 15.04 -4.72 -0.07
N PHE A 126 14.87 -3.72 0.78
CA PHE A 126 15.97 -2.86 1.24
C PHE A 126 17.04 -3.66 1.99
N ILE A 127 16.67 -4.45 3.01
CA ILE A 127 17.65 -5.16 3.84
C ILE A 127 18.33 -6.34 3.11
N SER A 128 17.64 -6.95 2.14
CA SER A 128 18.15 -8.09 1.37
C SER A 128 19.35 -7.73 0.50
N HIS A 129 19.47 -6.47 0.11
CA HIS A 129 20.53 -5.97 -0.76
C HIS A 129 21.66 -5.25 -0.01
N LEU A 130 21.62 -5.20 1.32
CA LEU A 130 22.72 -4.66 2.13
C LEU A 130 23.98 -5.54 2.04
N PRO A 131 25.18 -4.98 2.27
CA PRO A 131 26.44 -5.75 2.26
C PRO A 131 26.50 -6.82 3.36
N SER A 132 27.07 -7.99 3.08
CA SER A 132 27.13 -9.14 4.00
C SER A 132 28.13 -9.00 5.17
N SER A 133 28.32 -7.79 5.72
CA SER A 133 29.15 -7.57 6.90
C SER A 133 28.36 -7.79 8.20
N SER A 134 29.08 -8.11 9.28
CA SER A 134 28.51 -8.25 10.63
C SER A 134 27.78 -6.99 11.09
N THR A 135 28.27 -5.82 10.68
CA THR A 135 27.65 -4.50 10.95
C THR A 135 26.20 -4.44 10.47
N PHE A 136 25.92 -4.87 9.24
CA PHE A 136 24.56 -4.83 8.66
C PHE A 136 23.70 -6.03 9.02
N GLU A 137 24.27 -7.10 9.58
CA GLU A 137 23.50 -8.25 10.05
C GLU A 137 22.54 -7.89 11.18
N SER A 138 22.95 -6.97 12.06
CA SER A 138 22.09 -6.41 13.10
C SER A 138 20.87 -5.69 12.50
N VAL A 139 21.09 -4.90 11.44
CA VAL A 139 20.04 -4.18 10.71
C VAL A 139 19.06 -5.16 10.04
N ARG A 140 19.57 -6.21 9.39
CA ARG A 140 18.70 -7.26 8.81
C ARG A 140 17.85 -7.93 9.87
N THR A 141 18.43 -8.26 11.02
CA THR A 141 17.72 -8.91 12.13
C THR A 141 16.58 -8.04 12.65
N VAL A 142 16.82 -6.74 12.83
CA VAL A 142 15.79 -5.78 13.26
C VAL A 142 14.72 -5.60 12.17
N GLY A 143 15.11 -5.44 10.90
CA GLY A 143 14.16 -5.31 9.80
C GLY A 143 13.24 -6.52 9.67
N LEU A 144 13.79 -7.74 9.76
CA LEU A 144 13.02 -8.97 9.71
C LEU A 144 12.11 -9.14 10.94
N SER A 145 12.57 -8.78 12.14
CA SER A 145 11.74 -8.87 13.34
C SER A 145 10.55 -7.89 13.28
N MET A 146 10.75 -6.69 12.74
CA MET A 146 9.68 -5.72 12.49
C MET A 146 8.63 -6.29 11.53
N VAL A 147 9.06 -6.90 10.43
CA VAL A 147 8.15 -7.53 9.45
C VAL A 147 7.38 -8.70 10.07
N ASN A 148 8.04 -9.51 10.90
CA ASN A 148 7.44 -10.70 11.53
C ASN A 148 6.60 -10.37 12.78
N SER A 149 6.61 -9.13 13.26
CA SER A 149 5.90 -8.71 14.47
C SER A 149 4.36 -8.74 14.35
N GLY A 150 3.84 -8.83 13.13
CA GLY A 150 2.41 -8.75 12.84
C GLY A 150 1.82 -7.33 12.94
N GLN A 151 2.64 -6.32 13.26
CA GLN A 151 2.21 -4.92 13.24
C GLN A 151 2.16 -4.38 11.81
N LEU A 152 1.21 -3.50 11.54
CA LEU A 152 1.14 -2.75 10.28
C LEU A 152 2.34 -1.82 10.18
N LEU A 153 3.22 -2.09 9.21
CA LEU A 153 4.35 -1.23 8.90
C LEU A 153 3.90 -0.03 8.07
N ASP A 154 4.55 1.10 8.30
CA ASP A 154 4.31 2.36 7.61
C ASP A 154 5.63 2.99 7.11
N HIS A 155 5.53 4.18 6.51
CA HIS A 155 6.67 4.94 6.02
C HIS A 155 7.69 5.27 7.14
N ARG A 156 7.21 5.50 8.37
CA ARG A 156 8.07 5.83 9.51
C ARG A 156 8.89 4.61 9.93
N ALA A 157 8.26 3.44 9.98
CA ALA A 157 8.93 2.18 10.23
C ALA A 157 10.03 1.90 9.19
N PHE A 158 9.73 2.11 7.90
CA PHE A 158 10.75 2.01 6.85
C PHE A 158 11.91 3.01 7.05
N THR A 159 11.60 4.28 7.31
CA THR A 159 12.61 5.33 7.53
C THR A 159 13.53 4.99 8.70
N HIS A 160 12.97 4.42 9.77
CA HIS A 160 13.75 3.96 10.93
C HIS A 160 14.80 2.91 10.54
N VAL A 161 14.45 1.92 9.70
CA VAL A 161 15.41 0.90 9.21
C VAL A 161 16.52 1.54 8.38
N VAL A 162 16.19 2.54 7.56
CA VAL A 162 17.21 3.29 6.78
C VAL A 162 18.13 4.10 7.71
N ASP A 163 17.58 4.73 8.76
CA ASP A 163 18.37 5.46 9.74
C ASP A 163 19.32 4.55 10.53
N LEU A 164 18.84 3.37 10.94
CA LEU A 164 19.68 2.34 11.57
C LEU A 164 20.85 1.93 10.66
N THR A 165 20.60 1.80 9.36
CA THR A 165 21.63 1.46 8.37
C THR A 165 22.71 2.53 8.28
N LEU A 166 22.32 3.81 8.29
CA LEU A 166 23.28 4.92 8.29
C LEU A 166 24.06 5.02 9.59
N ASN A 167 23.40 4.83 10.73
CA ASN A 167 24.08 4.85 12.02
C ASN A 167 25.10 3.73 12.15
N ALA A 168 24.84 2.57 11.54
CA ALA A 168 25.76 1.45 11.50
C ALA A 168 27.06 1.75 10.72
N LEU A 169 27.09 2.77 9.84
CA LEU A 169 28.32 3.23 9.18
C LEU A 169 29.23 4.05 10.09
N SER A 170 28.69 4.61 11.17
CA SER A 170 29.43 5.50 12.07
C SER A 170 30.11 4.76 13.23
N ASN A 171 29.90 3.45 13.34
CA ASN A 171 30.47 2.54 14.34
C ASN A 171 31.52 1.63 13.70
#